data_AF-B3SEA1-F1
#
_entry.id   AF-B3SEA1-F1
#
_cell.length_a   1.000
_cell.length_b   1.000
_cell.length_c   1.000
_cell.angle_alpha   90.00
_cell.angle_beta   90.00
_cell.angle_gamma   90.00
#
_symmetry.space_group_name_H-M   'P 1'
#
loop_
_entity.id
_entity.type
_entity.pdbx_description
1 polymer ?
#
loop_
_entity_poly.entity_id
_entity_poly.type
_entity_poly.pdbx_seq_one_letter_code
_entity_poly.pdbx_strand_id
1 'polypeptide(L)'
;YEPKVLDYVTQQNKLFPHIAGAYALACTGRYMIDFGKRATERIKLEDLSVLAEFHGISSGLKAFCTEMSVSGIEECRRACGGHGYSSACGIGHIYNNWLASCTYEGENTVMYLQSARYLLRCVKNPKSAPLGVSAVLHNPPGKHWDVKNMQDLEKTNTVLEAYRARAYKKVAIADKYLRELQSGGDTSYDAWNKSGIKLVDCAKRLEIVSHEQLCLDINYEVTLQQEAFTMWSEVLLYTSIKFKLNLL
;
A
#
# COMPACT_ATOMS: atom_id res chain seq x y z
N TYR A 1 -41.02 7.20 -8.61
CA TYR A 1 -39.65 6.99 -9.13
C TYR A 1 -38.75 6.90 -7.93
N GLU A 2 -37.99 5.82 -7.81
CA GLU A 2 -36.99 5.67 -6.76
C GLU A 2 -35.60 5.79 -7.43
N PRO A 3 -34.71 6.67 -6.93
CA PRO A 3 -33.39 6.85 -7.53
C PRO A 3 -32.57 5.57 -7.39
N LYS A 4 -31.57 5.37 -8.27
CA LYS A 4 -30.72 4.19 -8.17
C LYS A 4 -29.88 4.31 -6.92
N VAL A 5 -29.62 3.18 -6.25
CA VAL A 5 -28.80 3.16 -5.03
C VAL A 5 -27.40 3.73 -5.27
N LEU A 6 -26.87 3.62 -6.49
CA LEU A 6 -25.57 4.17 -6.87
C LEU A 6 -25.55 5.70 -7.00
N ASP A 7 -26.71 6.36 -7.09
CA ASP A 7 -26.80 7.82 -7.17
C ASP A 7 -26.54 8.48 -5.80
N TYR A 8 -26.62 7.72 -4.70
CA TYR A 8 -26.30 8.21 -3.37
C TYR A 8 -24.78 8.32 -3.15
N VAL A 9 -24.34 9.50 -2.72
CA VAL A 9 -22.92 9.77 -2.39
C VAL A 9 -22.36 8.84 -1.32
N THR A 10 -23.21 8.32 -0.42
CA THR A 10 -22.82 7.34 0.60
C THR A 10 -22.49 5.98 -0.02
N GLN A 11 -23.23 5.57 -1.06
CA GLN A 11 -22.97 4.33 -1.79
C GLN A 11 -21.74 4.48 -2.70
N GLN A 12 -21.58 5.64 -3.33
CA GLN A 12 -20.39 5.97 -4.12
C GLN A 12 -19.13 5.98 -3.23
N ASN A 13 -19.19 6.62 -2.06
CA ASN A 13 -18.10 6.59 -1.09
C ASN A 13 -17.74 5.17 -0.64
N LYS A 14 -18.74 4.29 -0.52
CA LYS A 14 -18.50 2.89 -0.16
C LYS A 14 -17.80 2.13 -1.30
N LEU A 15 -18.30 2.25 -2.53
CA LEU A 15 -17.88 1.38 -3.63
C LEU A 15 -16.70 1.93 -4.44
N PHE A 16 -16.68 3.22 -4.76
CA PHE A 16 -15.69 3.80 -5.68
C PHE A 16 -14.25 3.67 -5.16
N PRO A 17 -13.94 3.83 -3.86
CA PRO A 17 -12.59 3.55 -3.36
C PRO A 17 -12.14 2.10 -3.57
N HIS A 18 -13.05 1.13 -3.44
CA HIS A 18 -12.73 -0.29 -3.67
C HIS A 18 -12.56 -0.62 -5.16
N ILE A 19 -13.31 0.05 -6.05
CA ILE A 19 -13.09 -0.06 -7.49
C ILE A 19 -11.71 0.51 -7.87
N ALA A 20 -11.39 1.70 -7.39
CA ALA A 20 -10.07 2.31 -7.58
C ALA A 20 -8.95 1.40 -7.04
N GLY A 21 -9.14 0.88 -5.82
CA GLY A 21 -8.24 -0.08 -5.19
C GLY A 21 -8.05 -1.36 -6.00
N ALA A 22 -9.10 -1.93 -6.57
CA ALA A 22 -9.00 -3.15 -7.39
C ALA A 22 -8.08 -2.96 -8.61
N TYR A 23 -8.18 -1.81 -9.28
CA TYR A 23 -7.29 -1.48 -10.38
C TYR A 23 -5.85 -1.24 -9.92
N ALA A 24 -5.68 -0.55 -8.80
CA ALA A 24 -4.35 -0.31 -8.23
C ALA A 24 -3.67 -1.62 -7.78
N LEU A 25 -4.45 -2.58 -7.27
CA LEU A 25 -3.99 -3.93 -6.94
C LEU A 25 -3.55 -4.69 -8.19
N ALA A 26 -4.27 -4.56 -9.31
CA ALA A 26 -3.88 -5.15 -10.58
C ALA A 26 -2.56 -4.56 -11.13
N CYS A 27 -2.37 -3.25 -11.01
CA CYS A 27 -1.09 -2.58 -11.34
C CYS A 27 0.04 -3.11 -10.45
N THR A 28 -0.18 -3.19 -9.14
CA THR A 28 0.80 -3.74 -8.18
C THR A 28 1.18 -5.18 -8.53
N GLY A 29 0.21 -6.01 -8.92
CA GLY A 29 0.45 -7.38 -9.35
C GLY A 29 1.34 -7.47 -10.60
N ARG A 30 1.09 -6.62 -11.61
CA ARG A 30 1.94 -6.54 -12.82
C ARG A 30 3.37 -6.16 -12.48
N TYR A 31 3.56 -5.12 -11.66
CA TYR A 31 4.89 -4.73 -11.22
C TYR A 31 5.62 -5.87 -10.51
N MET A 32 4.95 -6.60 -9.61
CA MET A 32 5.58 -7.68 -8.86
C MET A 32 5.97 -8.86 -9.76
N ILE A 33 5.20 -9.14 -10.81
CA ILE A 33 5.56 -10.13 -11.83
C ILE A 33 6.85 -9.70 -12.54
N ASP A 34 6.94 -8.45 -12.98
CA ASP A 34 8.12 -7.96 -13.71
C ASP A 34 9.34 -7.79 -12.81
N PHE A 35 9.13 -7.42 -11.54
CA PHE A 35 10.20 -7.44 -10.55
C PHE A 35 10.70 -8.87 -10.30
N GLY A 36 9.81 -9.86 -10.19
CA GLY A 36 10.20 -11.27 -10.07
C GLY A 36 11.07 -11.75 -11.24
N LYS A 37 10.74 -11.36 -12.48
CA LYS A 37 11.56 -11.67 -13.67
C LYS A 37 12.96 -11.05 -13.57
N ARG A 38 13.05 -9.74 -13.28
CA ARG A 38 14.33 -9.03 -13.11
C ARG A 38 15.15 -9.59 -11.96
N ALA A 39 14.51 -9.94 -10.85
CA ALA A 39 15.18 -10.58 -9.71
C ALA A 39 15.76 -11.94 -10.10
N THR A 40 15.02 -12.75 -10.86
CA THR A 40 15.50 -14.03 -11.39
C THR A 40 16.72 -13.87 -12.29
N GLU A 41 16.74 -12.84 -13.14
CA GLU A 41 17.89 -12.53 -14.00
C GLU A 41 19.13 -12.13 -13.19
N ARG A 42 18.96 -11.26 -12.18
CA ARG A 42 20.06 -10.85 -11.28
C ARG A 42 20.61 -12.02 -10.46
N ILE A 43 19.74 -12.92 -10.00
CA ILE A 43 20.16 -14.15 -9.29
C ILE A 43 21.04 -15.03 -10.17
N LYS A 44 20.74 -15.15 -11.48
CA LYS A 44 21.59 -15.89 -12.43
C LYS A 44 22.98 -15.27 -12.61
N LEU A 45 23.10 -13.97 -12.34
CA LEU A 45 24.36 -13.22 -12.34
C LEU A 45 25.03 -13.19 -10.94
N GLU A 46 24.62 -14.10 -10.04
CA GLU A 46 25.13 -14.22 -8.66
C GLU A 46 24.89 -13.01 -7.76
N ASP A 47 24.03 -12.07 -8.17
CA ASP A 47 23.64 -10.92 -7.36
C ASP A 47 22.47 -11.29 -6.42
N LEU A 48 22.83 -11.81 -5.24
CA LEU A 48 21.85 -12.19 -4.20
C LEU A 48 21.27 -10.99 -3.43
N SER A 49 21.76 -9.76 -3.66
CA SER A 49 21.24 -8.57 -2.96
C SER A 49 19.77 -8.30 -3.30
N VAL A 50 19.35 -8.67 -4.51
CA VAL A 50 17.96 -8.52 -4.99
C VAL A 50 16.97 -9.39 -4.21
N LEU A 51 17.41 -10.52 -3.64
CA LEU A 51 16.52 -11.44 -2.95
C LEU A 51 15.97 -10.82 -1.66
N ALA A 52 16.81 -10.11 -0.91
CA ALA A 52 16.40 -9.43 0.31
C ALA A 52 15.39 -8.32 0.04
N GLU A 53 15.57 -7.59 -1.07
CA GLU A 53 14.65 -6.55 -1.52
C GLU A 53 13.33 -7.13 -2.01
N PHE A 54 13.39 -8.11 -2.91
CA PHE A 54 12.21 -8.78 -3.43
C PHE A 54 11.39 -9.37 -2.28
N HIS A 55 12.02 -10.12 -1.37
CA HIS A 55 11.34 -10.67 -0.20
C HIS A 55 10.74 -9.58 0.70
N GLY A 56 11.51 -8.54 1.05
CA GLY A 56 11.02 -7.46 1.90
C GLY A 56 9.77 -6.76 1.35
N ILE A 57 9.80 -6.42 0.05
CA ILE A 57 8.68 -5.74 -0.62
C ILE A 57 7.50 -6.69 -0.84
N SER A 58 7.75 -7.91 -1.34
CA SER A 58 6.69 -8.90 -1.60
C SER A 58 5.94 -9.30 -0.34
N SER A 59 6.63 -9.50 0.80
CA SER A 59 5.97 -9.81 2.07
C SER A 59 5.00 -8.69 2.47
N GLY A 60 5.44 -7.44 2.44
CA GLY A 60 4.60 -6.29 2.79
C GLY A 60 3.41 -6.11 1.83
N LEU A 61 3.65 -6.16 0.53
CA LEU A 61 2.60 -6.04 -0.48
C LEU A 61 1.59 -7.19 -0.41
N LYS A 62 2.03 -8.44 -0.16
CA LYS A 62 1.12 -9.57 0.06
C LYS A 62 0.14 -9.24 1.19
N ALA A 63 0.66 -8.81 2.34
CA ALA A 63 -0.17 -8.49 3.49
C ALA A 63 -1.13 -7.33 3.22
N PHE A 64 -0.63 -6.25 2.60
CA PHE A 64 -1.42 -5.08 2.27
C PHE A 64 -2.53 -5.37 1.25
N CYS A 65 -2.19 -6.02 0.14
CA CYS A 65 -3.13 -6.34 -0.92
C CYS A 65 -4.22 -7.31 -0.45
N THR A 66 -3.87 -8.32 0.36
CA THR A 66 -4.85 -9.29 0.87
C THR A 66 -5.79 -8.66 1.90
N GLU A 67 -5.30 -7.85 2.85
CA GLU A 67 -6.15 -7.08 3.77
C GLU A 67 -7.12 -6.15 3.01
N MET A 68 -6.61 -5.41 2.01
CA MET A 68 -7.42 -4.50 1.20
C MET A 68 -8.52 -5.24 0.43
N SER A 69 -8.18 -6.35 -0.23
CA SER A 69 -9.13 -7.15 -0.99
C SER A 69 -10.21 -7.76 -0.11
N VAL A 70 -9.84 -8.38 1.02
CA VAL A 70 -10.81 -8.98 1.95
C VAL A 70 -11.78 -7.92 2.47
N SER A 71 -11.26 -6.75 2.88
CA SER A 71 -12.11 -5.64 3.33
C SER A 71 -13.02 -5.13 2.21
N GLY A 72 -12.52 -5.00 0.98
CA GLY A 72 -13.32 -4.53 -0.15
C GLY A 72 -14.43 -5.49 -0.56
N ILE A 73 -14.17 -6.80 -0.51
CA ILE A 73 -15.19 -7.82 -0.80
C ILE A 73 -16.35 -7.73 0.21
N GLU A 74 -16.03 -7.59 1.51
CA GLU A 74 -17.08 -7.47 2.53
C GLU A 74 -17.86 -6.15 2.42
N GLU A 75 -17.20 -5.02 2.12
CA GLU A 75 -17.91 -3.76 1.87
C GLU A 75 -18.82 -3.84 0.64
N CYS A 76 -18.38 -4.48 -0.44
CA CYS A 76 -19.22 -4.77 -1.61
C CYS A 76 -20.43 -5.63 -1.24
N ARG A 77 -20.24 -6.66 -0.40
CA ARG A 77 -21.34 -7.50 0.11
C ARG A 77 -22.37 -6.66 0.87
N ARG A 78 -21.91 -5.81 1.78
CA ARG A 78 -22.76 -4.92 2.58
C ARG A 78 -23.45 -3.85 1.72
N ALA A 79 -22.81 -3.40 0.65
CA ALA A 79 -23.37 -2.43 -0.30
C ALA A 79 -24.61 -2.97 -1.04
N CYS A 80 -24.73 -4.30 -1.19
CA CYS A 80 -25.89 -4.96 -1.78
C CYS A 80 -27.08 -5.15 -0.80
N GLY A 81 -26.99 -4.63 0.43
CA GLY A 81 -28.05 -4.74 1.43
C GLY A 81 -28.39 -6.20 1.79
N GLY A 82 -29.66 -6.49 2.06
CA GLY A 82 -30.11 -7.83 2.43
C GLY A 82 -29.82 -8.90 1.36
N HIS A 83 -29.90 -8.53 0.08
CA HIS A 83 -29.58 -9.46 -1.01
C HIS A 83 -28.09 -9.85 -1.05
N GLY A 84 -27.20 -8.99 -0.54
CA GLY A 84 -25.79 -9.33 -0.36
C GLY A 84 -25.53 -10.45 0.64
N TYR A 85 -26.47 -10.74 1.54
CA TYR A 85 -26.38 -11.90 2.45
C TYR A 85 -26.80 -13.21 1.76
N SER A 86 -27.59 -13.15 0.70
CA SER A 86 -28.05 -14.34 -0.01
C SER A 86 -26.90 -15.04 -0.72
N SER A 87 -26.85 -16.38 -0.64
CA SER A 87 -25.91 -17.20 -1.41
C SER A 87 -26.03 -16.96 -2.93
N ALA A 88 -27.21 -16.57 -3.41
CA ALA A 88 -27.44 -16.25 -4.83
C ALA A 88 -26.64 -15.01 -5.30
N CYS A 89 -26.22 -14.12 -4.39
CA CYS A 89 -25.37 -12.98 -4.71
C CYS A 89 -23.91 -13.39 -5.01
N GLY A 90 -23.46 -14.57 -4.55
CA GLY A 90 -22.12 -15.10 -4.79
C GLY A 90 -20.97 -14.41 -4.04
N ILE A 91 -21.14 -13.16 -3.57
CA ILE A 91 -20.09 -12.39 -2.89
C ILE A 91 -19.62 -13.08 -1.59
N GLY A 92 -20.54 -13.67 -0.82
CA GLY A 92 -20.17 -14.42 0.39
C GLY A 92 -19.26 -15.62 0.11
N HIS A 93 -19.44 -16.30 -1.04
CA HIS A 93 -18.55 -17.38 -1.45
C HIS A 93 -17.16 -16.86 -1.85
N ILE A 94 -17.11 -15.75 -2.60
CA ILE A 94 -15.86 -15.07 -2.95
C ILE A 94 -15.10 -14.66 -1.67
N TYR A 95 -15.79 -14.07 -0.69
CA TYR A 95 -15.21 -13.67 0.59
C TYR A 95 -14.58 -14.87 1.32
N ASN A 96 -15.34 -15.95 1.49
CA ASN A 96 -14.85 -17.14 2.19
C ASN A 96 -13.62 -17.77 1.52
N ASN A 97 -13.59 -17.80 0.19
CA ASN A 97 -12.44 -18.33 -0.54
C ASN A 97 -11.22 -17.41 -0.44
N TRP A 98 -11.43 -16.09 -0.48
CA TRP A 98 -10.34 -15.12 -0.47
C TRP A 98 -9.79 -14.83 0.93
N LEU A 99 -10.58 -15.03 1.98
CA LEU A 99 -10.20 -14.76 3.37
C LEU A 99 -8.91 -15.48 3.78
N ALA A 100 -8.71 -16.71 3.30
CA ALA A 100 -7.51 -17.50 3.58
C ALA A 100 -6.21 -16.82 3.09
N SER A 101 -6.29 -15.89 2.14
CA SER A 101 -5.14 -15.15 1.61
C SER A 101 -4.43 -14.28 2.64
N CYS A 102 -5.11 -13.88 3.72
CA CYS A 102 -4.48 -13.20 4.84
C CYS A 102 -3.62 -14.13 5.73
N THR A 103 -3.68 -15.44 5.50
CA THR A 103 -3.07 -16.47 6.37
C THR A 103 -2.06 -17.35 5.64
N TYR A 104 -2.40 -17.87 4.45
CA TYR A 104 -1.46 -18.68 3.68
C TYR A 104 -0.26 -17.85 3.20
N GLU A 105 0.85 -18.49 2.85
CA GLU A 105 2.13 -17.83 2.49
C GLU A 105 2.68 -16.87 3.57
N GLY A 106 2.16 -16.99 4.80
CA GLY A 106 2.55 -16.18 5.96
C GLY A 106 1.44 -15.26 6.46
N GLU A 107 1.15 -15.31 7.76
CA GLU A 107 0.16 -14.43 8.39
C GLU A 107 0.56 -12.96 8.22
N ASN A 108 -0.42 -12.12 7.92
CA ASN A 108 -0.17 -10.74 7.47
C ASN A 108 0.64 -9.89 8.45
N THR A 109 0.43 -10.02 9.77
CA THR A 109 1.24 -9.31 10.78
C THR A 109 2.70 -9.73 10.73
N VAL A 110 2.97 -11.04 10.60
CA VAL A 110 4.33 -11.56 10.43
C VAL A 110 4.97 -11.03 9.14
N MET A 111 4.22 -10.99 8.04
CA MET A 111 4.70 -10.45 6.77
C MET A 111 5.03 -8.95 6.86
N TYR A 112 4.20 -8.16 7.54
CA TYR A 112 4.52 -6.75 7.82
C TYR A 112 5.78 -6.59 8.68
N LEU A 113 6.00 -7.46 9.66
CA LEU A 113 7.22 -7.44 10.47
C LEU A 113 8.48 -7.81 9.65
N GLN A 114 8.36 -8.71 8.67
CA GLN A 114 9.44 -9.01 7.73
C GLN A 114 9.75 -7.80 6.84
N SER A 115 8.73 -7.16 6.27
CA SER A 115 8.89 -5.91 5.52
C SER A 115 9.54 -4.83 6.39
N ALA A 116 9.02 -4.57 7.60
CA ALA A 116 9.58 -3.59 8.53
C ALA A 116 11.07 -3.83 8.83
N ARG A 117 11.49 -5.09 8.95
CA ARG A 117 12.91 -5.43 9.16
C ARG A 117 13.76 -5.05 7.97
N TYR A 118 13.28 -5.31 6.76
CA TYR A 118 13.93 -4.86 5.52
C TYR A 118 14.02 -3.33 5.48
N LEU A 119 12.92 -2.62 5.78
CA LEU A 119 12.89 -1.15 5.77
C LEU A 119 13.89 -0.52 6.73
N LEU A 120 13.98 -1.02 7.96
CA LEU A 120 14.96 -0.51 8.92
C LEU A 120 16.41 -0.77 8.48
N ARG A 121 16.67 -1.83 7.70
CA ARG A 121 18.00 -2.03 7.10
C ARG A 121 18.27 -0.98 6.02
N CYS A 122 17.29 -0.65 5.19
CA CYS A 122 17.41 0.40 4.17
C CYS A 122 17.66 1.79 4.79
N VAL A 123 17.03 2.09 5.94
CA VAL A 123 17.31 3.33 6.70
C VAL A 123 18.76 3.36 7.19
N LYS A 124 19.28 2.23 7.69
CA LYS A 124 20.65 2.14 8.22
C LYS A 124 21.71 2.12 7.12
N ASN A 125 21.40 1.53 5.97
CA ASN A 125 22.30 1.47 4.84
C ASN A 125 21.58 1.93 3.55
N PRO A 126 21.61 3.24 3.25
CA PRO A 126 20.96 3.78 2.07
C PRO A 126 21.44 3.18 0.74
N LYS A 127 22.66 2.63 0.70
CA LYS A 127 23.21 1.99 -0.51
C LYS A 127 22.60 0.61 -0.78
N SER A 128 21.91 0.01 0.19
CA SER A 128 21.32 -1.33 0.07
C SER A 128 19.84 -1.32 -0.31
N ALA A 129 19.30 -0.18 -0.77
CA ALA A 129 17.93 -0.07 -1.26
C ALA A 129 17.95 0.32 -2.75
N PRO A 130 18.17 -0.66 -3.64
CA PRO A 130 18.31 -0.39 -5.06
C PRO A 130 16.93 -0.27 -5.74
N LEU A 131 16.47 0.97 -5.90
CA LEU A 131 15.40 1.40 -6.81
C LEU A 131 13.97 0.92 -6.46
N GLY A 132 13.06 1.90 -6.34
CA GLY A 132 11.63 1.66 -6.08
C GLY A 132 11.17 2.29 -4.77
N VAL A 133 10.32 1.60 -4.02
CA VAL A 133 9.63 2.16 -2.83
C VAL A 133 10.56 2.50 -1.67
N SER A 134 11.67 1.77 -1.56
CA SER A 134 12.71 2.04 -0.56
C SER A 134 13.45 3.36 -0.83
N ALA A 135 13.39 3.91 -2.06
CA ALA A 135 13.96 5.21 -2.40
C ALA A 135 13.32 6.38 -1.62
N VAL A 136 12.09 6.21 -1.15
CA VAL A 136 11.38 7.16 -0.29
C VAL A 136 12.12 7.37 1.05
N LEU A 137 12.92 6.40 1.47
CA LEU A 137 13.74 6.49 2.68
C LEU A 137 15.04 7.27 2.45
N HIS A 138 15.44 7.52 1.20
CA HIS A 138 16.68 8.21 0.84
C HIS A 138 16.47 9.68 0.54
N ASN A 139 15.31 10.03 -0.03
CA ASN A 139 14.93 11.42 -0.28
C ASN A 139 13.85 11.81 0.73
N PRO A 140 14.21 12.30 1.93
CA PRO A 140 13.23 12.80 2.87
C PRO A 140 12.44 13.92 2.18
N PRO A 141 11.10 13.88 2.23
CA PRO A 141 10.29 14.89 1.60
C PRO A 141 10.50 16.25 2.25
N GLY A 142 10.26 17.31 1.47
CA GLY A 142 10.42 18.69 1.93
C GLY A 142 9.66 18.96 3.22
N LYS A 143 10.17 19.91 4.03
CA LYS A 143 9.56 20.30 5.32
C LYS A 143 8.15 20.89 5.18
N HIS A 144 7.78 21.37 3.99
CA HIS A 144 6.51 22.03 3.72
C HIS A 144 5.79 21.34 2.55
N TRP A 145 4.49 21.12 2.75
CA TRP A 145 3.57 20.66 1.71
C TRP A 145 2.85 21.90 1.15
N ASP A 146 3.20 22.32 -0.06
CA ASP A 146 2.74 23.59 -0.67
C ASP A 146 1.36 23.46 -1.33
N VAL A 147 0.38 22.92 -0.58
CA VAL A 147 -1.02 22.84 -1.01
C VAL A 147 -1.76 24.08 -0.56
N LYS A 148 -2.32 24.84 -1.50
CA LYS A 148 -3.06 26.08 -1.23
C LYS A 148 -4.56 25.92 -1.40
N ASN A 149 -4.99 25.02 -2.27
CA ASN A 149 -6.39 24.77 -2.57
C ASN A 149 -6.63 23.29 -2.94
N MET A 150 -7.90 22.95 -3.19
CA MET A 150 -8.30 21.58 -3.50
C MET A 150 -7.81 21.13 -4.90
N GLN A 151 -7.60 22.05 -5.83
CA GLN A 151 -7.05 21.75 -7.17
C GLN A 151 -5.57 21.34 -7.10
N ASP A 152 -4.80 21.84 -6.12
CA ASP A 152 -3.43 21.37 -5.92
C ASP A 152 -3.36 19.89 -5.55
N LEU A 153 -4.42 19.37 -4.95
CA LEU A 153 -4.54 17.97 -4.60
C LEU A 153 -4.75 17.10 -5.85
N GLU A 154 -5.25 17.65 -6.96
CA GLU A 154 -5.41 16.98 -8.27
C GLU A 154 -4.08 16.67 -8.96
N LYS A 155 -3.00 17.28 -8.49
CA LYS A 155 -1.65 16.99 -8.97
C LYS A 155 -1.14 15.74 -8.26
N THR A 156 -1.05 14.64 -8.98
CA THR A 156 -0.58 13.35 -8.47
C THR A 156 0.72 13.41 -7.68
N ASN A 157 1.72 14.19 -8.16
CA ASN A 157 2.99 14.34 -7.45
C ASN A 157 2.81 14.95 -6.06
N THR A 158 1.89 15.90 -5.89
CA THR A 158 1.58 16.53 -4.60
C THR A 158 1.05 15.51 -3.59
N VAL A 159 0.20 14.60 -4.06
CA VAL A 159 -0.39 13.52 -3.25
C VAL A 159 0.66 12.48 -2.87
N LEU A 160 1.47 12.11 -3.84
CA LEU A 160 2.54 11.15 -3.67
C LEU A 160 3.58 11.65 -2.67
N GLU A 161 3.97 12.92 -2.74
CA GLU A 161 4.86 13.55 -1.75
C GLU A 161 4.27 13.52 -0.33
N ALA A 162 2.95 13.73 -0.18
CA ALA A 162 2.29 13.60 1.13
C ALA A 162 2.35 12.16 1.66
N TYR A 163 2.10 11.16 0.79
CA TYR A 163 2.20 9.75 1.15
C TYR A 163 3.64 9.36 1.52
N ARG A 164 4.63 9.81 0.75
CA ARG A 164 6.07 9.65 1.03
C ARG A 164 6.43 10.25 2.38
N ALA A 165 5.97 11.47 2.68
CA ALA A 165 6.23 12.14 3.96
C ALA A 165 5.64 11.40 5.14
N ARG A 166 4.41 10.91 5.00
CA ARG A 166 3.78 10.10 6.03
C ARG A 166 4.56 8.81 6.26
N ALA A 167 4.94 8.08 5.21
CA ALA A 167 5.69 6.84 5.35
C ALA A 167 7.06 7.06 6.00
N TYR A 168 7.82 8.05 5.50
CA TYR A 168 9.12 8.44 6.07
C TYR A 168 9.01 8.74 7.57
N LYS A 169 8.05 9.58 7.96
CA LYS A 169 7.83 9.95 9.37
C LYS A 169 7.52 8.74 10.23
N LYS A 170 6.70 7.79 9.74
CA LYS A 170 6.35 6.58 10.49
C LYS A 170 7.54 5.64 10.66
N VAL A 171 8.36 5.47 9.63
CA VAL A 171 9.60 4.69 9.71
C VAL A 171 10.58 5.35 10.69
N ALA A 172 10.76 6.67 10.63
CA ALA A 172 11.62 7.39 11.56
C ALA A 172 11.17 7.26 13.03
N ILE A 173 9.85 7.32 13.28
CA ILE A 173 9.28 7.10 14.62
C ILE A 173 9.56 5.66 15.11
N ALA A 174 9.37 4.66 14.25
CA ALA A 174 9.62 3.27 14.60
C ALA A 174 11.11 3.00 14.87
N ASP A 175 12.02 3.50 14.02
CA ASP A 175 13.47 3.38 14.21
C ASP A 175 13.93 4.07 15.50
N LYS A 176 13.46 5.30 15.74
CA LYS A 176 13.79 6.05 16.97
C LYS A 176 13.37 5.28 18.22
N TYR A 177 12.11 4.82 18.27
CA TYR A 177 11.59 4.08 19.41
C TYR A 177 12.33 2.78 19.66
N LEU A 178 12.67 2.05 18.58
CA LEU A 178 13.46 0.82 18.69
C LEU A 178 14.85 1.11 19.27
N ARG A 179 15.52 2.17 18.83
CA ARG A 179 16.83 2.57 19.35
C ARG A 179 16.79 3.02 20.80
N GLU A 180 15.74 3.74 21.21
CA GLU A 180 15.54 4.17 22.59
C GLU A 180 15.47 2.96 23.53
N LEU A 181 14.68 1.95 23.17
CA LEU A 181 14.59 0.70 23.94
C LEU A 181 15.93 -0.03 24.03
N GLN A 182 16.65 -0.15 22.91
CA GLN A 182 17.99 -0.78 22.87
C GLN A 182 19.00 -0.01 23.73
N SER A 183 18.98 1.32 23.70
CA SER A 183 19.83 2.16 24.56
C SER A 183 19.42 2.12 26.03
N GLY A 184 18.16 1.82 26.31
CA GLY A 184 17.60 1.64 27.65
C GLY A 184 17.90 0.27 28.28
N GLY A 185 18.67 -0.59 27.60
CA GLY A 185 19.12 -1.89 28.12
C GLY A 185 18.24 -3.08 27.72
N ASP A 186 17.19 -2.87 26.91
CA ASP A 186 16.42 -4.01 26.37
C ASP A 186 17.27 -4.82 25.41
N THR A 187 17.08 -6.15 25.44
CA THR A 187 17.69 -7.02 24.42
C THR A 187 17.14 -6.69 23.03
N SER A 188 17.87 -7.05 21.98
CA SER A 188 17.39 -6.87 20.59
C SER A 188 16.04 -7.52 20.34
N TYR A 189 15.74 -8.64 21.02
CA TYR A 189 14.47 -9.33 20.93
C TYR A 189 13.36 -8.53 21.63
N ASP A 190 13.59 -8.11 22.89
CA ASP A 190 12.59 -7.38 23.67
C ASP A 190 12.27 -6.03 23.05
N ALA A 191 13.28 -5.31 22.58
CA ALA A 191 13.11 -4.03 21.89
C ALA A 191 12.28 -4.19 20.60
N TRP A 192 12.54 -5.26 19.82
CA TRP A 192 11.76 -5.58 18.62
C TRP A 192 10.29 -5.89 18.97
N ASN A 193 10.07 -6.74 19.96
CA ASN A 193 8.74 -7.13 20.40
C ASN A 193 7.93 -5.92 20.90
N LYS A 194 8.51 -5.10 21.80
CA LYS A 194 7.89 -3.86 22.30
C LYS A 194 7.62 -2.84 21.20
N SER A 195 8.40 -2.85 20.13
CA SER A 195 8.22 -1.97 18.96
C SER A 195 7.23 -2.51 17.92
N GLY A 196 6.73 -3.75 18.07
CA GLY A 196 5.99 -4.49 17.05
C GLY A 196 4.85 -3.70 16.40
N ILE A 197 4.02 -3.02 17.21
CA ILE A 197 2.91 -2.21 16.70
C ILE A 197 3.39 -1.06 15.80
N LYS A 198 4.48 -0.38 16.19
CA LYS A 198 5.05 0.72 15.39
C LYS A 198 5.71 0.21 14.12
N LEU A 199 6.35 -0.96 14.18
CA LEU A 199 6.96 -1.62 13.03
C LEU A 199 5.91 -2.03 11.99
N VAL A 200 4.78 -2.59 12.44
CA VAL A 200 3.67 -2.92 11.54
C VAL A 200 3.04 -1.65 10.96
N ASP A 201 2.83 -0.60 11.76
CA ASP A 201 2.28 0.68 11.25
C ASP A 201 3.20 1.31 10.20
N CYS A 202 4.52 1.30 10.40
CA CYS A 202 5.44 1.86 9.42
C CYS A 202 5.48 1.04 8.11
N ALA A 203 5.50 -0.30 8.20
CA ALA A 203 5.40 -1.17 7.03
C ALA A 203 4.11 -0.88 6.24
N LYS A 204 2.95 -0.92 6.90
CA LYS A 204 1.64 -0.58 6.28
C LYS A 204 1.67 0.78 5.56
N ARG A 205 2.37 1.78 6.10
CA ARG A 205 2.37 3.13 5.51
C ARG A 205 3.28 3.22 4.30
N LEU A 206 4.37 2.47 4.28
CA LEU A 206 5.22 2.38 3.12
C LEU A 206 4.57 1.56 2.02
N GLU A 207 3.87 0.47 2.33
CA GLU A 207 3.18 -0.32 1.29
C GLU A 207 2.08 0.46 0.57
N ILE A 208 1.46 1.43 1.23
CA ILE A 208 0.58 2.40 0.54
C ILE A 208 1.38 3.24 -0.46
N VAL A 209 2.58 3.69 -0.12
CA VAL A 209 3.45 4.42 -1.06
C VAL A 209 3.89 3.51 -2.19
N SER A 210 4.23 2.25 -1.91
CA SER A 210 4.53 1.23 -2.92
C SER A 210 3.39 1.17 -3.92
N HIS A 211 2.19 0.94 -3.41
CA HIS A 211 0.99 0.77 -4.20
C HIS A 211 0.69 1.98 -5.09
N GLU A 212 0.73 3.18 -4.52
CA GLU A 212 0.46 4.42 -5.25
C GLU A 212 1.55 4.72 -6.28
N GLN A 213 2.84 4.63 -5.91
CA GLN A 213 3.96 4.86 -6.83
C GLN A 213 3.91 3.94 -8.04
N LEU A 214 3.68 2.64 -7.81
CA LEU A 214 3.66 1.63 -8.86
C LEU A 214 2.50 1.83 -9.83
N CYS A 215 1.36 2.33 -9.35
CA CYS A 215 0.26 2.70 -10.22
C CYS A 215 0.63 3.85 -11.14
N LEU A 216 1.42 4.82 -10.67
CA LEU A 216 1.85 5.97 -11.47
C LEU A 216 2.93 5.61 -12.49
N ASP A 217 3.87 4.75 -12.10
CA ASP A 217 4.93 4.29 -12.99
C ASP A 217 4.33 3.49 -14.18
N ILE A 218 3.35 2.61 -13.90
CA ILE A 218 2.60 1.89 -14.96
C ILE A 218 1.72 2.84 -15.76
N ASN A 219 1.08 3.83 -15.11
CA ASN A 219 0.26 4.81 -15.81
C ASN A 219 1.09 5.63 -16.81
N TYR A 220 2.34 5.97 -16.50
CA TYR A 220 3.24 6.64 -17.43
C TYR A 220 3.52 5.79 -18.68
N GLU A 221 3.74 4.47 -18.52
CA GLU A 221 3.95 3.55 -19.64
C GLU A 221 2.69 3.32 -20.49
N VAL A 222 1.51 3.26 -19.86
CA VAL A 222 0.22 3.03 -20.53
C VAL A 222 -0.36 4.30 -21.18
N THR A 223 -0.14 5.48 -20.59
CA THR A 223 -0.57 6.77 -21.17
C THR A 223 0.15 7.07 -22.49
N LEU A 224 1.36 6.53 -22.68
CA LEU A 224 2.06 6.55 -23.98
C LEU A 224 1.37 5.66 -25.04
N GLN A 225 0.42 4.80 -24.65
CA GLN A 225 -0.22 3.81 -25.53
C GLN A 225 -1.73 4.04 -25.78
N GLN A 226 -2.50 4.82 -25.00
CA GLN A 226 -3.94 5.07 -25.29
C GLN A 226 -4.59 6.24 -24.52
N GLU A 227 -5.53 6.95 -25.17
CA GLU A 227 -6.25 8.18 -24.71
C GLU A 227 -7.32 8.01 -23.61
N ALA A 228 -7.52 6.81 -23.03
CA ALA A 228 -8.72 6.52 -22.22
C ALA A 228 -8.60 6.80 -20.69
N PHE A 229 -7.62 7.58 -20.22
CA PHE A 229 -7.16 7.49 -18.82
C PHE A 229 -7.31 8.73 -17.92
N THR A 230 -7.91 9.83 -18.37
CA THR A 230 -8.16 11.03 -17.54
C THR A 230 -9.06 10.77 -16.31
N MET A 231 -9.92 9.77 -16.37
CA MET A 231 -10.79 9.35 -15.25
C MET A 231 -10.01 8.73 -14.07
N TRP A 232 -8.77 8.28 -14.28
CA TRP A 232 -8.00 7.51 -13.30
C TRP A 232 -7.24 8.36 -12.30
N SER A 233 -6.64 9.46 -12.76
CA SER A 233 -6.05 10.47 -11.89
C SER A 233 -7.14 11.11 -11.04
N GLU A 234 -8.34 11.33 -11.58
CA GLU A 234 -9.46 11.84 -10.80
C GLU A 234 -9.94 10.80 -9.78
N VAL A 235 -10.22 9.54 -10.15
CA VAL A 235 -10.78 8.54 -9.23
C VAL A 235 -9.85 8.19 -8.06
N LEU A 236 -8.54 7.97 -8.28
CA LEU A 236 -7.59 7.69 -7.19
C LEU A 236 -7.43 8.87 -6.23
N LEU A 237 -7.48 10.08 -6.78
CA LEU A 237 -7.23 11.32 -6.05
C LEU A 237 -8.51 11.79 -5.32
N TYR A 238 -9.68 11.60 -5.93
CA TYR A 238 -10.99 11.82 -5.32
C TYR A 238 -11.26 10.83 -4.17
N THR A 239 -10.83 9.57 -4.29
CA THR A 239 -11.04 8.55 -3.24
C THR A 239 -9.96 8.56 -2.14
N SER A 240 -8.70 8.87 -2.46
CA SER A 240 -7.65 8.99 -1.43
C SER A 240 -7.64 10.32 -0.69
N ILE A 241 -8.06 11.44 -1.29
CA ILE A 241 -7.86 12.77 -0.70
C ILE A 241 -9.14 13.40 -0.18
N LYS A 242 -10.21 13.46 -0.98
CA LYS A 242 -11.49 14.04 -0.54
C LYS A 242 -12.14 13.24 0.60
N PHE A 243 -11.94 11.93 0.64
CA PHE A 243 -12.53 11.07 1.66
C PHE A 243 -11.68 10.86 2.92
N LYS A 244 -10.35 10.93 2.84
CA LYS A 244 -9.48 10.84 4.04
C LYS A 244 -9.23 12.18 4.73
N LEU A 245 -9.40 13.32 4.04
CA LEU A 245 -9.33 14.65 4.69
C LEU A 245 -10.59 15.00 5.49
N ASN A 246 -11.74 14.35 5.25
CA ASN A 246 -12.94 14.48 6.09
C ASN A 246 -12.91 13.60 7.36
N LEU A 247 -11.80 12.90 7.60
CA LEU A 247 -11.53 12.10 8.80
C LEU A 247 -10.33 12.66 9.61
N LEU A 248 -9.93 13.90 9.32
CA LEU A 248 -9.08 14.74 10.18
C LEU A 248 -9.95 15.78 10.87
#